data_AF-X1SST6-F1
#
_entry.id   AF-X1SST6-F1
#
_cell.length_a   1.000
_cell.length_b   1.000
_cell.length_c   1.000
_cell.angle_alpha   90.00
_cell.angle_beta   90.00
_cell.angle_gamma   90.00
#
_symmetry.space_group_name_H-M   'P 1'
#
loop_
_entity.id
_entity.type
_entity.pdbx_description
1 polymer ?
#
loop_
_entity_poly.entity_id
_entity_poly.type
_entity_poly.pdbx_seq_one_letter_code
_entity_poly.pdbx_strand_id
1 'polypeptide(L)'
;MFVPLVVALVVGLVIGFLAQRTRMCFVGGWRDLFLVKDSHLFSGIAAFFIAALITNYAVGNFAADGIYHWGFVDQPVAHNDHLWNFLGMSLVGLAVTLLGGCPLRQLILTGEGDTDAGMTVLGLFAGAAFAHNFLLASSPKGVGDWGPVAVIIGLVFCIAIGFIMTERAK
;
A
#
# COMPACT_ATOMS: atom_id res chain seq x y z
N MET A 1 -13.75 -2.17 -18.41
CA MET A 1 -14.35 -3.28 -17.65
C MET A 1 -14.88 -2.71 -16.35
N PHE A 2 -16.19 -2.66 -16.14
CA PHE A 2 -16.79 -2.11 -14.92
C PHE A 2 -17.25 -3.26 -14.02
N VAL A 3 -16.72 -3.32 -12.80
CA VAL A 3 -17.28 -4.19 -11.77
C VAL A 3 -18.61 -3.57 -11.34
N PRO A 4 -19.72 -4.33 -11.26
CA PRO A 4 -20.97 -3.82 -10.74
C PRO A 4 -20.75 -3.21 -9.34
N LEU A 5 -21.17 -1.96 -9.15
CA LEU A 5 -20.93 -1.21 -7.90
C LEU A 5 -21.35 -1.99 -6.65
N VAL A 6 -22.48 -2.70 -6.74
CA VAL A 6 -23.01 -3.53 -5.66
C VAL A 6 -22.04 -4.64 -5.27
N VAL A 7 -21.42 -5.30 -6.24
CA VAL A 7 -20.46 -6.38 -5.99
C VAL A 7 -19.21 -5.82 -5.30
N ALA A 8 -18.70 -4.68 -5.77
CA ALA A 8 -17.54 -4.02 -5.16
C ALA A 8 -17.82 -3.61 -3.70
N LEU A 9 -19.01 -3.06 -3.42
CA LEU A 9 -19.41 -2.66 -2.06
C LEU A 9 -19.55 -3.87 -1.13
N VAL A 10 -20.20 -4.94 -1.59
CA VAL A 10 -20.38 -6.16 -0.79
C VAL A 10 -19.03 -6.79 -0.46
N VAL A 11 -18.15 -6.95 -1.46
CA VAL A 11 -16.80 -7.50 -1.26
C VAL A 11 -15.97 -6.61 -0.34
N GLY A 12 -16.01 -5.29 -0.54
CA GLY A 12 -15.33 -4.32 0.31
C GLY A 12 -15.80 -4.38 1.76
N LEU A 13 -17.12 -4.53 2.00
CA LEU A 13 -17.69 -4.65 3.34
C LEU A 13 -17.28 -5.95 4.03
N VAL A 14 -17.27 -7.07 3.30
CA VAL A 14 -16.81 -8.37 3.83
C VAL A 14 -15.31 -8.32 4.18
N ILE A 15 -14.47 -7.83 3.27
CA ILE A 15 -13.03 -7.71 3.51
C ILE A 15 -12.76 -6.72 4.65
N GLY A 16 -13.48 -5.60 4.70
CA GLY A 16 -13.38 -4.61 5.77
C GLY A 16 -13.71 -5.21 7.13
N PHE A 17 -14.82 -5.96 7.24
CA PHE A 17 -15.20 -6.66 8.46
C PHE A 17 -14.14 -7.67 8.92
N LEU A 18 -13.59 -8.46 7.99
CA LEU A 18 -12.54 -9.43 8.30
C LEU A 18 -11.25 -8.73 8.75
N ALA A 19 -10.83 -7.68 8.03
CA ALA A 19 -9.62 -6.91 8.34
C ALA A 19 -9.72 -6.18 9.69
N GLN A 20 -10.91 -5.68 10.03
CA GLN A 20 -11.21 -5.08 11.33
C GLN A 20 -11.06 -6.11 12.46
N ARG A 21 -11.71 -7.27 12.34
CA ARG A 21 -11.67 -8.31 13.37
C ARG A 21 -10.25 -8.83 13.63
N THR A 22 -9.46 -8.94 12.58
CA THR A 22 -8.08 -9.46 12.63
C THR A 22 -7.05 -8.40 12.99
N ARG A 23 -7.45 -7.12 13.10
CA ARG A 23 -6.55 -5.97 13.33
C ARG A 23 -5.35 -5.98 12.38
N MET A 24 -5.60 -6.30 11.11
CA MET A 24 -4.52 -6.52 10.14
C MET A 24 -3.71 -5.26 9.90
N CYS A 25 -2.40 -5.37 10.10
CA CYS A 25 -1.43 -4.34 9.81
C CYS A 25 -0.19 -4.97 9.18
N PHE A 26 0.10 -4.65 7.92
CA PHE A 26 1.26 -5.20 7.21
C PHE A 26 2.58 -4.79 7.87
N VAL A 27 2.69 -3.54 8.31
CA VAL A 27 3.86 -3.02 9.02
C VAL A 27 4.02 -3.70 10.39
N GLY A 28 2.91 -3.85 11.11
CA GLY A 28 2.87 -4.55 12.40
C GLY A 28 3.28 -6.02 12.27
N GLY A 29 2.83 -6.71 11.22
CA GLY A 29 3.21 -8.10 10.96
C GLY A 29 4.72 -8.30 10.80
N TRP A 30 5.40 -7.39 10.10
CA TRP A 30 6.86 -7.43 9.99
C TRP A 30 7.56 -7.12 11.32
N ARG A 31 7.08 -6.10 12.05
CA ARG A 31 7.62 -5.75 13.38
C ARG A 31 7.48 -6.91 14.37
N ASP A 32 6.30 -7.51 14.43
CA ASP A 32 5.99 -8.57 15.40
C ASP A 32 6.76 -9.85 15.04
N LEU A 33 6.99 -10.14 13.76
CA LEU A 33 7.82 -11.25 13.31
C LEU A 33 9.29 -11.09 13.74
N PHE A 34 9.88 -9.91 13.53
CA PHE A 34 11.31 -9.68 13.82
C PHE A 34 11.61 -9.40 15.29
N LEU A 35 10.77 -8.61 15.96
CA LEU A 35 11.07 -8.07 17.28
C LEU A 35 10.38 -8.88 18.40
N VAL A 36 9.10 -9.18 18.23
CA VAL A 36 8.28 -9.90 19.23
C VAL A 36 8.37 -11.42 19.04
N LYS A 37 8.75 -11.88 17.83
CA LYS A 37 8.75 -13.28 17.39
C LYS A 37 7.36 -13.92 17.40
N ASP A 38 6.33 -13.13 17.07
CA ASP A 38 4.96 -13.59 16.88
C ASP A 38 4.59 -13.63 15.39
N SER A 39 4.26 -14.83 14.89
CA SER A 39 3.89 -15.05 13.49
C SER A 39 2.40 -14.90 13.22
N HIS A 40 1.56 -14.59 14.21
CA HIS A 40 0.10 -14.54 14.05
C HIS A 40 -0.31 -13.54 12.96
N LEU A 41 0.12 -12.28 13.04
CA LEU A 41 -0.20 -11.27 12.02
C LEU A 41 0.44 -11.60 10.66
N PHE A 42 1.67 -12.13 10.68
CA PHE A 42 2.36 -12.53 9.45
C PHE A 42 1.65 -13.68 8.71
N SER A 43 1.06 -14.63 9.45
CA SER A 43 0.27 -15.71 8.85
C SER A 43 -0.93 -15.18 8.05
N GLY A 44 -1.56 -14.09 8.51
CA GLY A 44 -2.61 -13.40 7.77
C GLY A 44 -2.10 -12.81 6.46
N ILE A 45 -0.93 -12.16 6.48
CA ILE A 45 -0.29 -11.60 5.27
C ILE A 45 0.01 -12.71 4.26
N ALA A 46 0.59 -13.82 4.72
CA ALA A 46 0.89 -14.98 3.88
C ALA A 46 -0.39 -15.59 3.28
N ALA A 47 -1.46 -15.72 4.08
CA ALA A 47 -2.75 -16.21 3.59
C ALA A 47 -3.34 -15.32 2.50
N PHE A 48 -3.28 -13.99 2.64
CA PHE A 48 -3.73 -13.06 1.60
C PHE A 48 -2.92 -13.21 0.31
N PHE A 49 -1.60 -13.33 0.42
CA PHE A 49 -0.73 -13.51 -0.75
C PHE A 49 -1.02 -14.82 -1.48
N ILE A 50 -1.16 -15.93 -0.75
CA ILE A 50 -1.49 -17.24 -1.32
C ILE A 50 -2.88 -17.20 -1.95
N ALA A 51 -3.88 -16.62 -1.27
CA ALA A 51 -5.23 -16.48 -1.82
C ALA A 51 -5.22 -15.67 -3.12
N ALA A 52 -4.48 -14.56 -3.18
CA ALA A 52 -4.33 -13.76 -4.39
C ALA A 52 -3.73 -14.57 -5.55
N LEU A 53 -2.68 -15.37 -5.29
CA LEU A 53 -2.08 -16.24 -6.32
C LEU A 53 -3.06 -17.31 -6.81
N ILE A 54 -3.76 -17.99 -5.90
CA ILE A 54 -4.75 -19.02 -6.23
C ILE A 54 -5.89 -18.43 -7.06
N THR A 55 -6.43 -17.27 -6.64
CA THR A 55 -7.51 -16.62 -7.38
C THR A 55 -7.06 -16.17 -8.77
N ASN A 56 -5.86 -15.59 -8.90
CA ASN A 56 -5.34 -15.21 -10.22
C ASN A 56 -5.12 -16.45 -11.12
N TYR A 57 -4.63 -17.56 -10.57
CA TYR A 57 -4.50 -18.79 -11.33
C TYR A 57 -5.86 -19.37 -11.74
N ALA A 58 -6.82 -19.42 -10.81
CA ALA A 58 -8.16 -19.97 -11.05
C ALA A 58 -8.96 -19.17 -12.09
N VAL A 59 -8.79 -17.84 -12.12
CA VAL A 59 -9.42 -16.96 -13.12
C VAL A 59 -8.70 -17.03 -14.48
N GLY A 60 -7.60 -17.78 -14.58
CA GLY A 60 -6.82 -17.90 -15.82
C GLY A 60 -6.04 -16.63 -16.14
N ASN A 61 -5.84 -15.75 -15.16
CA ASN A 61 -5.14 -14.49 -15.36
C ASN A 61 -3.69 -14.69 -15.81
N PHE A 62 -3.07 -15.85 -15.55
CA PHE A 62 -1.71 -16.23 -15.99
C PHE A 62 -1.67 -17.00 -17.33
N ALA A 63 -2.81 -17.21 -17.99
CA ALA A 63 -2.86 -17.82 -19.33
C ALA A 63 -2.29 -16.87 -20.40
N ALA A 64 -2.07 -17.37 -21.62
CA ALA A 64 -1.50 -16.59 -22.73
C ALA A 64 -2.32 -15.32 -23.08
N ASP A 65 -3.64 -15.35 -22.85
CA ASP A 65 -4.56 -14.22 -23.04
C ASP A 65 -4.92 -13.50 -21.72
N GLY A 66 -4.22 -13.82 -20.63
CA GLY A 66 -4.48 -13.32 -19.30
C GLY A 66 -3.95 -11.91 -19.04
N ILE A 67 -4.52 -11.23 -18.04
CA ILE A 67 -4.13 -9.85 -17.66
C ILE A 67 -2.74 -9.82 -16.97
N TYR A 68 -2.33 -10.94 -16.36
CA TYR A 68 -1.10 -11.06 -15.61
C TYR A 68 -0.22 -12.15 -16.23
N HIS A 69 1.08 -12.04 -16.09
CA HIS A 69 2.00 -13.11 -16.53
C HIS A 69 3.09 -13.32 -15.49
N TRP A 70 3.83 -14.40 -15.66
CA TRP A 70 5.01 -14.67 -14.84
C TRP A 70 6.16 -13.79 -15.36
N GLY A 71 6.31 -12.60 -14.79
CA GLY A 71 7.33 -11.64 -15.17
C GLY A 71 7.11 -10.27 -14.54
N PHE A 72 8.10 -9.37 -14.67
CA PHE A 72 7.98 -7.98 -14.21
C PHE A 72 7.61 -7.01 -15.33
N VAL A 73 7.78 -7.41 -16.60
CA VAL A 73 7.63 -6.57 -17.79
C VAL A 73 6.18 -6.52 -18.25
N ASP A 74 5.62 -5.35 -18.58
CA ASP A 74 4.24 -5.21 -19.07
C ASP A 74 3.17 -5.69 -18.06
N GLN A 75 3.42 -5.50 -16.78
CA GLN A 75 2.40 -5.70 -15.73
C GLN A 75 1.45 -4.49 -15.68
N PRO A 76 0.14 -4.70 -15.42
CA PRO A 76 -0.79 -3.60 -15.24
C PRO A 76 -0.36 -2.69 -14.09
N VAL A 77 -0.41 -1.36 -14.30
CA VAL A 77 -0.10 -0.30 -13.31
C VAL A 77 1.38 -0.21 -12.89
N ALA A 78 2.19 -1.26 -13.05
CA ALA A 78 3.60 -1.27 -12.68
C ALA A 78 4.52 -0.81 -13.83
N HIS A 79 5.64 -0.19 -13.49
CA HIS A 79 6.74 0.09 -14.43
C HIS A 79 7.97 -0.76 -14.11
N ASN A 80 8.87 -0.92 -15.08
CA ASN A 80 10.04 -1.80 -14.95
C ASN A 80 11.24 -1.15 -14.26
N ASP A 81 11.17 0.15 -13.98
CA ASP A 81 12.27 0.82 -13.28
C ASP A 81 12.35 0.39 -11.82
N HIS A 82 13.27 -0.53 -11.53
CA HIS A 82 13.47 -1.11 -10.21
C HIS A 82 13.93 -0.08 -9.17
N LEU A 83 14.69 0.95 -9.57
CA LEU A 83 15.21 1.94 -8.64
C LEU A 83 14.07 2.80 -8.10
N TRP A 84 13.24 3.35 -8.99
CA TRP A 84 12.12 4.20 -8.58
C TRP A 84 11.00 3.42 -7.90
N ASN A 85 10.80 2.15 -8.26
CA ASN A 85 9.90 1.26 -7.52
C ASN A 85 10.36 1.07 -6.07
N PHE A 86 11.66 0.77 -5.89
CA PHE A 86 12.22 0.56 -4.56
C PHE A 86 12.18 1.83 -3.71
N LEU A 87 12.61 2.97 -4.27
CA LEU A 87 12.62 4.25 -3.56
C LEU A 87 11.21 4.75 -3.27
N GLY A 88 10.27 4.59 -4.20
CA GLY A 88 8.87 4.93 -4.02
C GLY A 88 8.22 4.11 -2.90
N MET A 89 8.42 2.79 -2.89
CA MET A 89 7.90 1.94 -1.81
C MET A 89 8.61 2.17 -0.48
N SER A 90 9.89 2.55 -0.50
CA SER A 90 10.62 2.97 0.70
C SER A 90 10.03 4.25 1.30
N LEU A 91 9.68 5.24 0.46
CA LEU A 91 8.97 6.45 0.88
C LEU A 91 7.62 6.11 1.50
N VAL A 92 6.81 5.28 0.84
CA VAL A 92 5.52 4.82 1.39
C VAL A 92 5.74 4.17 2.74
N GLY A 93 6.70 3.24 2.86
CA GLY A 93 7.07 2.57 4.11
C GLY A 93 7.40 3.55 5.23
N LEU A 94 8.29 4.52 4.97
CA LEU A 94 8.67 5.54 5.95
C LEU A 94 7.47 6.41 6.36
N ALA A 95 6.70 6.91 5.40
CA ALA A 95 5.53 7.75 5.68
C ALA A 95 4.50 7.02 6.53
N VAL A 96 4.18 5.76 6.20
CA VAL A 96 3.16 4.99 6.94
C VAL A 96 3.65 4.54 8.32
N THR A 97 4.98 4.36 8.50
CA THR A 97 5.55 4.14 9.84
C THR A 97 5.44 5.38 10.73
N LEU A 98 5.65 6.58 10.17
CA LEU A 98 5.47 7.85 10.89
C LEU A 98 3.99 8.10 11.24
N LEU A 99 3.06 7.67 10.39
CA LEU A 99 1.61 7.75 10.62
C LEU A 99 1.05 6.69 11.59
N GLY A 100 1.87 5.75 12.06
CA GLY A 100 1.44 4.72 13.01
C GLY A 100 0.57 3.60 12.43
N GLY A 101 0.54 3.42 11.09
CA GLY A 101 -0.24 2.36 10.47
C GLY A 101 -0.17 2.33 8.95
N CYS A 102 -0.32 1.14 8.36
CA CYS A 102 -0.38 0.98 6.90
C CYS A 102 -1.68 1.55 6.31
N PRO A 103 -1.75 1.84 5.00
CA PRO A 103 -2.93 2.48 4.40
C PRO A 103 -4.24 1.71 4.63
N LEU A 104 -4.18 0.37 4.60
CA LEU A 104 -5.32 -0.48 4.92
C LEU A 104 -5.78 -0.30 6.38
N ARG A 105 -4.84 -0.25 7.34
CA ARG A 105 -5.19 -0.07 8.76
C ARG A 105 -5.80 1.30 9.02
N GLN A 106 -5.32 2.35 8.34
CA GLN A 106 -5.88 3.70 8.44
C GLN A 106 -7.34 3.76 7.94
N LEU A 107 -7.65 3.06 6.83
CA LEU A 107 -9.03 2.95 6.34
C LEU A 107 -9.96 2.24 7.35
N ILE A 108 -9.48 1.16 7.96
CA ILE A 108 -10.25 0.44 8.98
C ILE A 108 -10.45 1.30 10.24
N LEU A 109 -9.39 1.94 10.75
CA LEU A 109 -9.45 2.83 11.92
C LEU A 109 -10.44 3.98 11.72
N THR A 110 -10.49 4.55 10.51
CA THR A 110 -11.48 5.57 10.15
C THR A 110 -12.91 5.05 10.33
N GLY A 111 -13.18 3.79 9.95
CA GLY A 111 -14.46 3.13 10.17
C GLY A 111 -14.76 2.76 11.63
N GLU A 112 -13.73 2.66 12.48
CA GLU A 112 -13.85 2.45 13.93
C GLU A 112 -14.10 3.76 14.70
N GLY A 113 -14.06 4.92 14.02
CA GLY A 113 -14.29 6.24 14.60
C GLY A 113 -13.01 7.00 14.98
N ASP A 114 -11.84 6.56 14.52
CA ASP A 114 -10.57 7.27 14.72
C ASP A 114 -10.46 8.46 13.75
N THR A 115 -10.50 9.67 14.31
CA THR A 115 -10.43 10.92 13.55
C THR A 115 -9.04 11.22 13.00
N ASP A 116 -7.97 10.76 13.65
CA ASP A 116 -6.59 10.95 13.18
C ASP A 116 -6.34 10.09 11.94
N ALA A 117 -6.84 8.85 11.98
CA ALA A 117 -6.85 7.97 10.82
C ALA A 117 -7.70 8.56 9.67
N GLY A 118 -8.85 9.17 9.99
CA GLY A 118 -9.69 9.86 9.02
C GLY A 118 -8.95 10.98 8.29
N MET A 119 -8.21 11.83 9.03
CA MET A 119 -7.37 12.88 8.43
C MET A 119 -6.27 12.30 7.54
N THR A 120 -5.67 11.18 7.95
CA THR A 120 -4.67 10.47 7.16
C THR A 120 -5.25 9.97 5.82
N VAL A 121 -6.44 9.38 5.85
CA VAL A 121 -7.12 8.89 4.64
C VAL A 121 -7.49 10.03 3.70
N LEU A 122 -7.98 11.16 4.22
CA LEU A 122 -8.24 12.36 3.43
C LEU A 122 -6.94 12.89 2.78
N GLY A 123 -5.83 12.88 3.52
CA GLY A 123 -4.51 13.22 3.00
C GLY A 123 -4.06 12.29 1.86
N LEU A 124 -4.28 10.97 2.01
CA LEU A 124 -3.99 10.00 0.94
C LEU A 124 -4.82 10.27 -0.32
N PHE A 125 -6.12 10.58 -0.18
CA PHE A 125 -6.96 10.94 -1.33
C PHE A 125 -6.54 12.25 -1.99
N ALA A 126 -6.25 13.29 -1.21
CA ALA A 126 -5.77 14.57 -1.73
C ALA A 126 -4.41 14.41 -2.44
N GLY A 127 -3.50 13.64 -1.86
CA GLY A 127 -2.20 13.33 -2.45
C GLY A 127 -2.33 12.52 -3.75
N ALA A 128 -3.21 11.52 -3.80
CA ALA A 128 -3.50 10.78 -5.02
C ALA A 128 -4.08 11.68 -6.11
N ALA A 129 -5.06 12.53 -5.76
CA ALA A 129 -5.61 13.50 -6.71
C ALA A 129 -4.52 14.42 -7.25
N PHE A 130 -3.65 14.96 -6.39
CA PHE A 130 -2.52 15.79 -6.83
C PHE A 130 -1.57 15.02 -7.75
N ALA A 131 -1.18 13.80 -7.37
CA ALA A 131 -0.23 13.00 -8.15
C ALA A 131 -0.75 12.66 -9.56
N HIS A 132 -2.04 12.35 -9.69
CA HIS A 132 -2.66 12.03 -10.97
C HIS A 132 -2.96 13.26 -11.84
N ASN A 133 -3.22 14.43 -11.26
CA ASN A 133 -3.49 15.66 -12.03
C ASN A 133 -2.21 16.38 -12.48
N PHE A 134 -1.12 16.29 -11.71
CA PHE A 134 0.15 16.98 -11.98
C PHE A 134 1.22 16.08 -12.61
N LEU A 135 0.83 14.94 -13.20
CA LEU A 135 1.73 14.01 -13.92
C LEU A 135 2.90 13.47 -13.06
N LEU A 136 2.68 13.34 -11.74
CA LEU A 136 3.64 12.75 -10.82
C LEU A 136 3.49 11.23 -10.74
N ALA A 137 2.30 10.72 -11.07
CA ALA A 137 2.00 9.29 -11.07
C ALA A 137 2.66 8.60 -12.27
N SER A 138 3.49 7.59 -11.99
CA SER A 138 4.05 6.70 -13.01
C SER A 138 2.97 5.77 -13.60
N SER A 139 3.26 5.19 -14.76
CA SER A 139 2.36 4.26 -15.45
C SER A 139 3.16 3.12 -16.09
N PRO A 140 2.51 2.11 -16.71
CA PRO A 140 3.23 1.06 -17.45
C PRO A 140 4.15 1.59 -18.55
N LYS A 141 3.92 2.81 -19.05
CA LYS A 141 4.76 3.48 -20.05
C LYS A 141 6.11 3.94 -19.49
N GLY A 142 6.31 3.87 -18.18
CA GLY A 142 7.54 4.28 -17.50
C GLY A 142 7.28 5.24 -16.35
N VAL A 143 8.39 5.69 -15.77
CA VAL A 143 8.41 6.65 -14.68
C VAL A 143 8.03 8.02 -15.22
N GLY A 144 7.10 8.71 -14.56
CA GLY A 144 6.73 10.08 -14.95
C GLY A 144 7.90 11.05 -14.75
N ASP A 145 8.06 12.04 -15.63
CA ASP A 145 9.22 12.95 -15.62
C ASP A 145 9.46 13.62 -14.24
N TRP A 146 8.38 13.93 -13.53
CA TRP A 146 8.41 14.57 -12.20
C TRP A 146 8.28 13.58 -11.04
N GLY A 147 8.02 12.30 -11.30
CA GLY A 147 7.90 11.24 -10.28
C GLY A 147 9.16 11.10 -9.42
N PRO A 148 10.37 11.00 -10.02
CA PRO A 148 11.64 10.95 -9.31
C PRO A 148 11.84 12.09 -8.32
N VAL A 149 11.52 13.31 -8.77
CA VAL A 149 11.67 14.53 -7.98
C VAL A 149 10.73 14.49 -6.77
N ALA A 150 9.47 14.08 -6.98
CA ALA A 150 8.52 13.93 -5.89
C ALA A 150 8.95 12.88 -4.85
N VAL A 151 9.49 11.74 -5.29
CA VAL A 151 10.01 10.69 -4.39
C VAL A 151 11.18 11.21 -3.57
N ILE A 152 12.15 11.92 -4.19
CA ILE A 152 13.30 12.48 -3.47
C ILE A 152 12.83 13.50 -2.44
N ILE A 153 11.97 14.45 -2.81
CA ILE A 153 11.45 15.47 -1.90
C ILE A 153 10.70 14.82 -0.74
N GLY A 154 9.85 13.82 -1.03
CA GLY A 154 9.13 13.07 -0.01
C GLY A 154 10.06 12.35 0.96
N LEU A 155 11.11 11.70 0.46
CA LEU A 155 12.09 11.01 1.31
C LEU A 155 12.82 12.00 2.23
N VAL A 156 13.30 13.11 1.68
CA VAL A 156 13.97 14.16 2.47
C VAL A 156 13.02 14.70 3.55
N PHE A 157 11.75 14.93 3.20
CA PHE A 157 10.75 15.41 4.14
C PHE A 157 10.47 14.41 5.26
N CYS A 158 10.21 13.13 4.94
CA CYS A 158 9.96 12.09 5.93
C CYS A 158 11.18 11.88 6.86
N ILE A 159 12.38 11.87 6.30
CA ILE A 159 13.63 11.73 7.06
C ILE A 159 13.81 12.94 8.00
N ALA A 160 13.60 14.16 7.50
CA ALA A 160 13.70 15.37 8.31
C ALA A 160 12.71 15.36 9.49
N ILE A 161 11.44 15.01 9.25
CA ILE A 161 10.45 14.85 10.33
C ILE A 161 10.89 13.80 11.32
N GLY A 162 11.33 12.63 10.84
CA GLY A 162 11.80 11.55 11.70
C GLY A 162 12.90 12.03 12.66
N PHE A 163 13.93 12.69 12.15
CA PHE A 163 15.02 13.19 12.99
C PHE A 163 14.63 14.35 13.91
N ILE A 164 13.78 15.29 13.45
CA ILE A 164 13.36 16.44 14.26
C ILE A 164 12.46 16.01 15.43
N MET A 165 11.60 15.01 15.20
CA MET A 165 10.64 14.51 16.20
C MET A 165 11.19 13.34 17.03
N THR A 166 12.41 12.86 16.75
CA THR A 166 13.03 11.82 17.57
C THR A 166 13.35 12.37 18.95
N GLU A 167 12.75 11.76 19.99
CA GLU A 167 13.15 12.04 21.37
C GLU A 167 14.63 11.70 21.55
N ARG A 168 15.41 12.66 22.06
CA ARG A 168 16.81 12.39 22.39
C ARG A 168 16.83 11.40 23.56
N ALA A 169 17.47 10.25 23.34
CA ALA A 169 17.75 9.30 24.39
C ALA A 169 18.48 10.03 25.55
N LYS A 170 17.90 9.92 26.75
CA LYS A 170 18.57 10.35 27.99
C LYS A 170 19.65 9.36 28.37
#